data_AF-A0A9W6RDL4-F1
#
_entry.id   AF-A0A9W6RDL4-F1
#
_cell.length_a   1.000
_cell.length_b   1.000
_cell.length_c   1.000
_cell.angle_alpha   90.00
_cell.angle_beta   90.00
_cell.angle_gamma   90.00
#
_symmetry.space_group_name_H-M   'P 1'
#
loop_
_entity.id
_entity.type
_entity.pdbx_description
1 polymer ?
#
loop_
_entity_poly.entity_id
_entity_poly.type
_entity_poly.pdbx_seq_one_letter_code
_entity_poly.pdbx_strand_id
1 'polypeptide(L)' 'MSDTMTLQAVVDSEFRTELLADPAAFGLSGSSLPAPIEQPDQESIDFWTEGVAAMEIYACQTSCSWGPITAVCDGTTK' A
#
# COMPACT_ATOMS: atom_id res chain seq x y z
N MET A 1 -12.75 -13.35 19.64
CA MET A 1 -11.92 -12.73 18.59
C MET A 1 -11.82 -11.24 18.90
N SER A 2 -10.63 -10.63 18.77
CA SER A 2 -10.47 -9.18 18.95
C SER A 2 -11.03 -8.41 17.76
N ASP A 3 -11.42 -7.14 17.97
CA ASP A 3 -11.88 -6.25 16.90
C ASP A 3 -10.79 -6.05 15.83
N THR A 4 -9.53 -5.87 16.24
CA THR A 4 -8.37 -5.76 15.34
C THR A 4 -8.18 -6.99 14.47
N MET A 5 -8.36 -8.17 15.06
CA MET A 5 -8.20 -9.45 14.37
C MET A 5 -9.36 -9.70 13.40
N THR A 6 -10.56 -9.26 13.76
CA THR A 6 -11.73 -9.26 12.87
C THR A 6 -11.52 -8.33 11.68
N LEU A 7 -11.02 -7.12 11.92
CA LEU A 7 -10.70 -6.16 10.86
C LEU A 7 -9.69 -6.76 9.88
N GLN A 8 -8.59 -7.32 10.40
CA GLN A 8 -7.54 -7.92 9.59
C GLN A 8 -8.07 -9.08 8.74
N ALA A 9 -8.90 -9.97 9.32
CA ALA A 9 -9.53 -11.08 8.57
C ALA A 9 -10.51 -10.63 7.47
N VAL A 10 -10.91 -9.36 7.46
CA VAL A 10 -11.79 -8.77 6.44
C VAL A 10 -11.01 -8.01 5.37
N VAL A 11 -9.91 -7.35 5.72
CA VAL A 11 -9.11 -6.53 4.79
C VAL A 11 -7.88 -7.24 4.21
N ASP A 12 -7.46 -8.36 4.79
CA ASP A 12 -6.27 -9.10 4.36
C ASP A 12 -6.68 -10.52 3.96
N SER A 13 -6.63 -10.79 2.66
CA SER A 13 -7.04 -12.08 2.09
C SER A 13 -6.10 -13.22 2.47
N GLU A 14 -4.81 -12.94 2.64
CA GLU A 14 -3.82 -13.95 3.03
C GLU A 14 -4.03 -14.35 4.48
N PHE A 15 -4.13 -13.36 5.37
CA PHE A 15 -4.44 -13.61 6.78
C PHE A 15 -5.78 -14.33 6.95
N ARG A 16 -6.81 -13.94 6.20
CA ARG A 16 -8.11 -14.63 6.22
C ARG A 16 -7.99 -16.09 5.80
N THR A 17 -7.20 -16.38 4.76
CA THR A 17 -7.00 -17.75 4.26
C THR A 17 -6.39 -18.63 5.35
N GLU A 18 -5.37 -18.10 6.03
CA GLU A 18 -4.65 -18.85 7.05
C GLU A 18 -5.46 -19.00 8.35
N LEU A 19 -6.22 -17.98 8.71
CA LEU A 19 -7.14 -18.03 9.82
C LEU A 19 -8.29 -19.03 9.60
N LEU A 20 -8.76 -19.18 8.35
CA LEU A 20 -9.78 -20.18 7.99
C LEU A 20 -9.18 -21.60 7.90
N ALA A 21 -7.91 -21.72 7.50
CA ALA A 21 -7.21 -22.99 7.41
C ALA A 21 -6.97 -23.63 8.79
N ASP A 22 -6.56 -22.82 9.78
CA ASP A 22 -6.40 -23.29 11.16
C ASP A 22 -6.84 -22.22 12.19
N PRO A 23 -8.15 -22.12 12.48
CA PRO A 23 -8.64 -21.17 13.48
C PRO A 23 -8.08 -21.43 14.89
N ALA A 24 -7.70 -22.66 15.20
CA ALA A 24 -7.22 -23.05 16.52
C ALA A 24 -5.81 -22.48 16.80
N ALA A 25 -4.96 -22.36 15.77
CA ALA A 25 -3.68 -21.67 15.85
C ALA A 25 -3.83 -20.19 16.30
N PHE A 26 -4.98 -19.59 16.00
CA PHE A 26 -5.33 -18.23 16.42
C PHE A 26 -6.22 -18.18 17.67
N GLY A 27 -6.37 -19.30 18.40
CA GLY A 27 -7.15 -19.38 19.63
C GLY A 27 -8.67 -19.27 19.41
N LEU A 28 -9.16 -19.59 18.21
CA LEU A 28 -10.58 -19.56 17.87
C LEU A 28 -11.15 -20.99 17.77
N SER A 29 -12.32 -21.19 18.36
CA SER A 29 -13.12 -22.41 18.24
C SER A 29 -14.25 -22.20 17.23
N GLY A 30 -13.90 -22.18 15.93
CA GLY A 30 -14.85 -22.01 14.82
C GLY A 30 -15.42 -20.60 14.73
N SER A 31 -14.91 -19.80 13.80
CA SER A 31 -15.33 -18.41 13.60
C SER A 31 -16.20 -18.25 12.35
N SER A 32 -17.39 -17.69 12.51
CA SER A 32 -18.10 -17.08 11.38
C SER A 32 -17.48 -15.70 11.15
N LEU A 33 -16.63 -15.60 10.13
CA LEU A 33 -16.05 -14.32 9.74
C LEU A 33 -17.06 -13.52 8.90
N PRO A 34 -17.11 -12.17 9.04
CA PRO A 34 -17.78 -11.33 8.07
C PRO A 34 -17.26 -11.58 6.66
N ALA A 35 -18.04 -11.22 5.65
CA ALA A 35 -17.58 -11.27 4.27
C ALA A 35 -16.29 -10.43 4.10
N PRO A 36 -15.33 -10.88 3.28
CA PRO A 36 -14.16 -10.08 2.97
C PRO A 36 -14.58 -8.79 2.26
N ILE A 37 -13.84 -7.71 2.47
CA ILE A 37 -13.97 -6.50 1.68
C ILE A 37 -13.26 -6.73 0.34
N GLU A 38 -13.85 -6.18 -0.73
CA GLU A 38 -13.25 -6.17 -2.06
C GLU A 38 -11.92 -5.39 -2.02
N GLN A 39 -10.85 -6.03 -2.49
CA GLN A 39 -9.55 -5.38 -2.55
C GLN A 39 -9.57 -4.30 -3.64
N PRO A 40 -8.93 -3.14 -3.41
CA PRO A 40 -8.70 -2.18 -4.48
C PRO A 40 -7.97 -2.87 -5.63
N ASP A 41 -8.32 -2.52 -6.85
CA ASP A 41 -7.70 -3.11 -8.01
C ASP A 41 -6.23 -2.68 -8.10
N GLN A 42 -5.36 -3.66 -8.33
CA GLN A 42 -3.92 -3.44 -8.36
C GLN A 42 -3.54 -2.44 -9.47
N GLU A 43 -4.25 -2.48 -10.61
CA GLU A 43 -4.01 -1.58 -11.74
C GLU A 43 -4.24 -0.11 -11.36
N SER A 44 -5.29 0.21 -10.61
CA SER A 44 -5.53 1.56 -10.08
C SER A 44 -4.49 1.94 -9.06
N ILE A 45 -4.09 1.04 -8.15
CA ILE A 45 -3.02 1.32 -7.18
C ILE A 45 -1.71 1.65 -7.92
N ASP A 46 -1.35 0.86 -8.91
CA ASP A 46 -0.15 1.05 -9.72
C ASP A 46 -0.23 2.38 -10.49
N PHE A 47 -1.37 2.70 -11.09
CA PHE A 47 -1.60 3.98 -11.77
C PHE A 47 -1.39 5.19 -10.84
N TRP A 48 -1.94 5.15 -9.62
CA TRP A 48 -1.73 6.23 -8.65
C TRP A 48 -0.28 6.31 -8.18
N THR A 49 0.36 5.16 -7.99
CA THR A 49 1.78 5.08 -7.57
C THR A 49 2.70 5.64 -8.65
N GLU A 50 2.47 5.28 -9.91
CA GLU A 50 3.17 5.85 -11.07
C GLU A 50 2.93 7.35 -11.19
N GLY A 51 1.69 7.80 -10.98
CA GLY A 51 1.35 9.22 -10.99
C GLY A 51 2.10 10.01 -9.91
N VAL A 52 2.15 9.51 -8.68
CA VAL A 52 2.91 10.12 -7.58
C VAL A 52 4.41 10.13 -7.89
N ALA A 53 4.97 9.02 -8.35
CA ALA A 53 6.37 8.95 -8.74
C ALA A 53 6.71 9.92 -9.89
N ALA A 54 5.83 10.04 -10.88
CA ALA A 54 5.99 10.97 -11.99
C ALA A 54 5.93 12.43 -11.54
N MET A 55 5.06 12.76 -10.58
CA MET A 55 5.00 14.09 -9.97
C MET A 55 6.28 14.43 -9.20
N GLU A 56 6.83 13.48 -8.43
CA GLU A 56 8.10 13.70 -7.72
C GLU A 56 9.28 13.88 -8.70
N ILE A 57 9.33 13.09 -9.77
CA ILE A 57 10.36 13.24 -10.82
C ILE A 57 10.24 14.61 -11.52
N TYR A 58 9.03 15.04 -11.86
CA TYR A 58 8.80 16.33 -12.50
C TYR A 58 9.18 17.51 -11.59
N ALA A 59 8.78 17.46 -10.31
CA ALA A 59 9.15 18.47 -9.32
C ALA A 59 10.68 18.55 -9.10
N CYS A 60 11.36 17.40 -9.14
CA CYS A 60 12.81 17.35 -9.07
C CYS A 60 13.42 18.07 -10.29
N GLN A 61 12.98 17.76 -11.51
CA GLN A 61 13.48 18.42 -12.73
C GLN A 61 13.30 19.94 -12.73
N THR A 62 12.16 20.45 -12.25
CA THR A 62 11.93 21.90 -12.19
C THR A 62 12.84 22.60 -11.18
N SER A 63 13.22 21.90 -10.10
CA SER A 63 14.18 22.41 -9.11
C SER A 63 15.65 22.32 -9.55
N CYS A 64 15.94 21.69 -10.69
CA CYS A 64 17.31 21.50 -11.13
C CYS A 64 17.87 22.75 -11.83
N SER A 65 19.05 23.20 -11.40
CA SER A 65 19.84 24.22 -12.09
C SER A 65 20.93 23.58 -12.95
N TRP A 66 21.03 24.00 -14.21
CA TRP A 66 22.07 23.53 -15.14
C TRP A 66 23.27 24.50 -15.14
N GLY A 67 24.42 24.03 -14.65
CA GLY A 67 25.72 24.67 -14.88
C GLY A 67 26.39 24.15 -16.15
N PRO A 68 27.51 24.76 -16.60
CA PRO A 68 28.18 24.39 -17.86
C PRO A 68 28.68 22.93 -17.93
N ILE A 69 28.71 22.20 -16.82
CA ILE A 69 29.19 20.82 -16.75
C ILE A 69 28.45 19.95 -15.71
N THR A 70 27.48 20.49 -14.96
CA THR A 70 26.88 19.78 -13.80
C THR A 70 25.42 20.18 -13.60
N ALA A 71 24.57 19.19 -13.29
CA ALA A 71 23.20 19.40 -12.84
C ALA A 71 23.15 19.32 -11.31
N VAL A 72 22.51 20.31 -10.67
CA VAL A 72 22.27 20.33 -9.22
C VAL A 72 20.77 20.40 -8.97
N CYS A 73 20.24 19.43 -8.23
CA CYS A 73 18.83 19.35 -7.85
C CYS A 73 18.78 19.30 -6.31
N ASP A 74 18.50 20.44 -5.67
CA ASP A 74 18.57 20.58 -4.21
C ASP A 74 17.19 20.50 -3.52
N GLY A 75 16.11 20.38 -4.30
CA GLY A 75 14.74 20.29 -3.79
C GLY A 75 14.24 21.55 -3.06
N THR A 76 15.03 22.62 -3.00
CA THR A 76 14.73 23.86 -2.29
C THR A 76 14.64 25.09 -3.19
N THR A 77 15.15 25.04 -4.43
CA THR A 77 15.03 26.18 -5.36
C THR A 77 15.18 25.84 -6.85
N LYS A 78 14.07 25.94 -7.59
CA LYS A 78 13.85 26.72 -8.82
C LYS A 78 12.38 26.64 -9.22
#